data_AF-A0A3D1AXG7-F1
#
_entry.id   AF-A0A3D1AXG7-F1
#
_cell.length_a   1.000
_cell.length_b   1.000
_cell.length_c   1.000
_cell.angle_alpha   90.00
_cell.angle_beta   90.00
_cell.angle_gamma   90.00
#
_symmetry.space_group_name_H-M   'P 1'
#
loop_
_entity.id
_entity.type
_entity.pdbx_description
1 polymer ?
#
loop_
_entity_poly.entity_id
_entity_poly.type
_entity_poly.pdbx_seq_one_letter_code
_entity_poly.pdbx_strand_id
1 'polypeptide(L)'
;LGHTADDFCESLLRNAMFTGRLSALPPVTYSRERDFRLIRPLVYVTEEITRGYAESRGMPVIPCGCSQKTGTVRRKLRDVFADLEVEHPDVRQNLLSAMGNLEVSRLLDTRYLDLDGQREAKAAGLFTIV
;
A
#
# COMPACT_ATOMS: atom_id res chain seq x y z
N LEU A 1 8.66 -7.54 8.16
CA LEU A 1 8.44 -7.93 6.75
C LEU A 1 8.93 -6.80 5.86
N GLY A 2 9.67 -7.08 4.78
CA GLY A 2 10.29 -6.05 3.92
C GLY A 2 9.40 -5.51 2.81
N HIS A 3 8.12 -5.23 3.10
CA HIS A 3 7.21 -4.68 2.09
C HIS A 3 7.44 -3.17 1.89
N THR A 4 7.60 -2.75 0.64
CA THR A 4 7.88 -1.37 0.22
C THR A 4 6.59 -0.56 0.02
N ALA A 5 6.73 0.74 -0.26
CA ALA A 5 5.61 1.60 -0.70
C ALA A 5 4.89 1.03 -1.93
N ASP A 6 5.64 0.54 -2.91
CA ASP A 6 5.12 -0.08 -4.13
C ASP A 6 4.23 -1.29 -3.82
N ASP A 7 4.61 -2.12 -2.84
CA ASP A 7 3.82 -3.27 -2.41
C ASP A 7 2.45 -2.87 -1.86
N PHE A 8 2.37 -1.73 -1.18
CA PHE A 8 1.11 -1.21 -0.66
C PHE A 8 0.21 -0.72 -1.80
N CYS A 9 0.77 0.03 -2.75
CA CYS A 9 0.06 0.48 -3.96
C CYS A 9 -0.46 -0.70 -4.80
N GLU A 10 0.39 -1.71 -5.04
CA GLU A 10 0.00 -2.95 -5.71
C GLU A 10 -1.11 -3.68 -4.95
N SER A 11 -0.99 -3.81 -3.62
CA SER A 11 -2.00 -4.49 -2.82
C SER A 11 -3.33 -3.74 -2.83
N LEU A 12 -3.32 -2.40 -2.79
CA LEU A 12 -4.52 -1.58 -2.85
C LEU A 12 -5.25 -1.81 -4.17
N LEU A 13 -4.53 -1.67 -5.29
CA LEU A 13 -5.11 -1.80 -6.62
C LEU A 13 -5.61 -3.22 -6.86
N ARG A 14 -4.84 -4.23 -6.42
CA ARG A 14 -5.26 -5.64 -6.46
C ARG A 14 -6.57 -5.84 -5.70
N ASN A 15 -6.64 -5.37 -4.46
CA ASN A 15 -7.81 -5.61 -3.61
C ASN A 15 -9.04 -4.87 -4.14
N ALA A 16 -8.87 -3.64 -4.64
CA ALA A 16 -9.93 -2.85 -5.24
C ALA A 16 -10.49 -3.53 -6.50
N MET A 17 -9.62 -3.93 -7.44
CA MET A 17 -10.03 -4.47 -8.74
C MET A 17 -10.52 -5.92 -8.68
N PHE A 18 -9.88 -6.77 -7.87
CA PHE A 18 -10.14 -8.22 -7.91
C PHE A 18 -10.88 -8.75 -6.68
N THR A 19 -11.00 -7.97 -5.60
CA THR A 19 -11.75 -8.38 -4.39
C THR A 19 -12.84 -7.39 -3.97
N GLY A 20 -12.96 -6.24 -4.65
CA GLY A 20 -13.95 -5.21 -4.31
C GLY A 20 -13.72 -4.55 -2.95
N ARG A 21 -12.48 -4.53 -2.44
CA ARG A 21 -12.14 -3.97 -1.13
C ARG A 21 -11.13 -2.84 -1.26
N LEU A 22 -11.48 -1.67 -0.73
CA LEU A 22 -10.53 -0.57 -0.54
C LEU A 22 -9.64 -0.86 0.67
N SER A 23 -8.58 -1.62 0.45
CA SER A 23 -7.64 -2.04 1.50
C SER A 23 -6.29 -2.39 0.90
N ALA A 24 -5.21 -2.11 1.63
CA ALA A 24 -3.85 -2.52 1.27
C ALA A 24 -3.30 -3.51 2.31
N LEU A 25 -2.00 -3.46 2.55
CA LEU A 25 -1.34 -4.17 3.64
C LEU A 25 -1.41 -3.34 4.92
N PRO A 26 -1.56 -3.94 6.11
CA PRO A 26 -1.44 -3.20 7.37
C PRO A 26 0.04 -2.93 7.68
N PRO A 27 0.44 -1.70 8.11
CA PRO A 27 1.83 -1.41 8.49
C PRO A 27 2.29 -2.22 9.71
N VAL A 28 1.34 -2.53 10.60
CA VAL A 28 1.53 -3.38 11.78
C VAL A 28 0.41 -4.41 11.82
N THR A 29 0.74 -5.67 12.00
CA THR A 29 -0.23 -6.75 12.24
C THR A 29 0.31 -7.74 13.26
N TYR A 30 -0.51 -8.69 13.70
CA TYR A 30 -0.07 -9.78 14.57
C TYR A 30 0.00 -11.10 13.79
N SER A 31 0.80 -12.05 14.27
CA SER A 31 0.69 -13.44 13.86
C SER A 31 -0.71 -13.97 14.21
N ARG A 32 -1.11 -15.07 13.57
CA ARG A 32 -2.43 -15.68 13.79
C ARG A 32 -2.69 -16.02 15.26
N GLU A 33 -1.68 -16.54 15.95
CA GLU A 33 -1.69 -16.91 17.37
C GLU A 33 -1.35 -15.73 18.30
N ARG A 34 -1.05 -14.55 17.74
CA ARG A 34 -0.67 -13.30 18.43
C ARG A 34 0.65 -13.31 19.21
N ASP A 35 1.46 -14.35 19.08
CA ASP A 35 2.80 -14.40 19.70
C ASP A 35 3.77 -13.35 19.13
N PHE A 36 3.55 -12.91 17.89
CA PHE A 36 4.46 -11.98 17.21
C PHE A 36 3.73 -10.77 16.65
N ARG A 37 4.33 -9.60 16.85
CA ARG A 37 3.98 -8.37 16.14
C ARG A 37 4.82 -8.26 14.86
N LEU A 38 4.14 -8.25 13.72
CA LEU A 38 4.74 -8.11 12.40
C LEU A 38 4.73 -6.65 11.97
N ILE A 39 5.92 -6.07 11.79
CA ILE A 39 6.11 -4.66 11.40
C ILE A 39 6.62 -4.60 9.95
N ARG A 40 6.11 -3.64 9.17
CA ARG A 40 6.56 -3.29 7.81
C ARG A 40 7.25 -1.93 7.83
N PRO A 41 8.56 -1.87 8.13
CA PRO A 41 9.27 -0.59 8.30
C PRO A 41 9.46 0.18 7.00
N LEU A 42 9.34 -0.47 5.84
CA LEU A 42 9.60 0.11 4.52
C LEU A 42 8.34 0.68 3.84
N VAL A 43 7.26 0.93 4.60
CA VAL A 43 5.97 1.39 4.05
C VAL A 43 6.05 2.69 3.25
N TYR A 44 7.06 3.52 3.50
CA TYR A 44 7.32 4.77 2.78
C TYR A 44 8.57 4.73 1.89
N VAL A 45 9.20 3.57 1.74
CA VAL A 45 10.44 3.40 0.95
C VAL A 45 10.08 2.70 -0.34
N THR A 46 10.50 3.25 -1.48
CA THR A 46 10.24 2.65 -2.79
C THR A 46 11.15 1.44 -3.06
N GLU A 47 10.72 0.58 -3.98
CA GLU A 47 11.54 -0.54 -4.46
C GLU A 47 12.83 -0.04 -5.13
N GLU A 48 12.77 1.11 -5.81
CA GLU A 48 13.94 1.77 -6.39
C GLU A 48 15.00 2.13 -5.33
N ILE A 49 14.60 2.78 -4.22
CA ILE A 49 15.52 3.13 -3.12
C ILE A 49 16.12 1.86 -2.52
N THR A 50 15.30 0.84 -2.29
CA THR A 50 15.75 -0.42 -1.69
C THR A 50 16.75 -1.14 -2.60
N ARG A 51 16.51 -1.13 -3.92
CA ARG A 51 17.40 -1.70 -4.94
C ARG A 51 18.72 -0.95 -5.03
N GLY A 52 18.66 0.39 -5.16
CA GLY A 52 19.87 1.23 -5.20
C GLY A 52 20.72 1.09 -3.94
N TYR A 53 20.08 0.95 -2.77
CA TYR A 53 20.79 0.66 -1.54
C TYR A 53 21.51 -0.69 -1.59
N ALA A 54 20.83 -1.76 -2.00
CA ALA A 54 21.44 -3.09 -2.12
C ALA A 54 22.64 -3.10 -3.09
N GLU A 55 22.51 -2.45 -4.24
CA GLU A 55 23.56 -2.30 -5.24
C GLU A 55 24.77 -1.53 -4.69
N SER A 56 24.53 -0.38 -4.04
CA SER A 56 25.60 0.44 -3.45
C SER A 56 26.41 -0.29 -2.36
N ARG A 57 25.80 -1.29 -1.72
CA ARG A 57 26.42 -2.12 -0.67
C ARG A 57 27.01 -3.42 -1.20
N GLY A 58 26.91 -3.69 -2.50
CA GLY A 58 27.34 -4.96 -3.09
C GLY A 58 26.58 -6.16 -2.54
N MET A 59 25.34 -5.97 -2.08
CA MET A 59 24.54 -7.05 -1.50
C MET A 59 23.97 -7.95 -2.60
N PRO A 60 24.14 -9.28 -2.51
CA PRO A 60 23.55 -10.19 -3.48
C PRO A 60 22.02 -10.22 -3.32
N VAL A 61 21.30 -9.87 -4.38
CA VAL A 61 19.83 -9.99 -4.42
C VAL A 61 19.47 -11.41 -4.86
N ILE A 62 18.86 -12.18 -3.96
CA ILE A 62 18.42 -13.55 -4.25
C ILE A 62 17.04 -13.50 -4.92
N PRO A 63 16.89 -13.89 -6.20
CA PRO A 63 15.58 -13.90 -6.85
C PRO A 63 14.72 -15.01 -6.25
N CYS A 64 13.47 -14.70 -5.94
CA CYS A 64 12.50 -15.71 -5.50
C CYS A 64 12.06 -16.58 -6.70
N GLY A 65 12.31 -17.88 -6.66
CA GLY A 65 11.84 -18.82 -7.69
C GLY A 65 10.30 -18.98 -7.75
N CYS A 66 9.58 -18.64 -6.67
CA CYS A 66 8.12 -18.75 -6.62
C CYS A 66 7.39 -17.68 -7.46
N SER A 67 7.99 -16.50 -7.66
CA SER A 67 7.41 -15.42 -8.47
C SER A 67 7.63 -15.63 -9.98
N GLN A 68 8.49 -16.56 -10.39
CA GLN A 68 8.82 -16.80 -11.80
C GLN A 68 7.86 -17.79 -12.51
N LYS A 69 7.09 -18.60 -11.79
CA LYS A 69 6.21 -19.64 -12.39
C LYS A 69 4.79 -19.21 -12.72
N THR A 70 4.36 -18.03 -12.28
CA THR A 70 3.02 -17.53 -12.59
C THR A 70 3.13 -16.10 -13.09
N GLY A 71 2.55 -15.82 -14.26
CA GLY A 71 2.23 -14.47 -14.72
C GLY A 71 1.18 -13.88 -13.77
N THR A 72 1.63 -13.57 -12.56
CA THR A 72 0.77 -13.19 -11.44
C THR A 72 0.18 -11.83 -11.73
N VAL A 73 -1.06 -11.62 -11.27
CA VAL A 73 -1.72 -10.31 -11.22
C VAL A 73 -0.76 -9.19 -10.78
N ARG A 74 0.18 -9.51 -9.89
CA ARG A 74 1.24 -8.62 -9.43
C ARG A 74 2.11 -8.05 -10.55
N ARG A 75 2.58 -8.85 -11.52
CA ARG A 75 3.35 -8.32 -12.66
C ARG A 75 2.51 -7.36 -13.49
N LYS A 76 1.27 -7.74 -13.82
CA LYS A 76 0.36 -6.87 -14.58
C LYS A 76 0.11 -5.54 -13.89
N LEU A 77 -0.04 -5.53 -12.56
CA LEU A 77 -0.21 -4.29 -11.80
C LEU A 77 1.05 -3.42 -11.80
N ARG A 78 2.25 -4.03 -11.77
CA ARG A 78 3.50 -3.29 -11.94
C ARG A 78 3.57 -2.61 -13.31
N ASP A 79 3.22 -3.34 -14.36
CA ASP A 79 3.21 -2.81 -15.73
C ASP A 79 2.22 -1.63 -15.84
N VAL A 80 1.00 -1.79 -15.31
CA VAL A 80 -0.01 -0.70 -15.26
C VAL A 80 0.52 0.55 -14.56
N PHE A 81 1.20 0.38 -13.42
CA PHE A 81 1.77 1.54 -12.74
C PHE A 81 2.93 2.15 -13.52
N ALA A 82 3.78 1.34 -14.16
CA ALA A 82 4.90 1.85 -14.95
C ALA A 82 4.39 2.69 -16.13
N ASP A 83 3.33 2.23 -16.80
CA ASP A 83 2.69 2.98 -17.89
C ASP A 83 2.10 4.31 -17.38
N LEU A 84 1.40 4.29 -16.23
CA LEU A 84 0.84 5.50 -15.63
C LEU A 84 1.91 6.50 -15.19
N GLU A 85 3.06 6.03 -14.74
CA GLU A 85 4.17 6.90 -14.29
C GLU A 85 4.83 7.66 -15.43
N VAL A 86 4.73 7.17 -16.67
CA VAL A 86 5.23 7.90 -17.85
C VAL A 86 4.47 9.22 -18.02
N GLU A 87 3.16 9.21 -17.82
CA GLU A 87 2.29 10.39 -17.94
C GLU A 87 2.17 11.16 -16.62
N HIS A 88 2.22 10.45 -15.50
CA HIS A 88 2.01 10.97 -14.15
C HIS A 88 3.09 10.46 -13.17
N PRO A 89 4.27 11.10 -13.14
CA PRO A 89 5.42 10.63 -12.36
C PRO A 89 5.12 10.40 -10.87
N ASP A 90 4.22 11.19 -10.27
CA ASP A 90 3.91 11.14 -8.84
C ASP A 90 2.74 10.19 -8.50
N VAL A 91 2.21 9.41 -9.45
CA VAL A 91 0.98 8.63 -9.26
C VAL A 91 1.07 7.65 -8.09
N ARG A 92 2.22 6.94 -7.91
CA ARG A 92 2.41 6.03 -6.78
C ARG A 92 2.50 6.77 -5.45
N GLN A 93 3.15 7.92 -5.41
CA GLN A 93 3.24 8.74 -4.19
C GLN A 93 1.88 9.32 -3.79
N ASN A 94 1.10 9.78 -4.77
CA ASN A 94 -0.26 10.25 -4.57
C ASN A 94 -1.16 9.11 -4.06
N LEU A 95 -1.03 7.90 -4.62
CA LEU A 95 -1.78 6.74 -4.17
C LEU A 95 -1.40 6.32 -2.75
N LEU A 96 -0.11 6.36 -2.41
CA LEU A 96 0.38 6.10 -1.06
C LEU A 96 -0.18 7.12 -0.06
N SER A 97 -0.19 8.40 -0.44
CA SER A 97 -0.74 9.49 0.39
C SER A 97 -2.25 9.35 0.56
N ALA A 98 -2.98 8.96 -0.49
CA ALA A 98 -4.42 8.73 -0.45
C ALA A 98 -4.82 7.64 0.55
N MET A 99 -3.98 6.61 0.75
CA MET A 99 -4.23 5.58 1.77
C MET A 99 -4.21 6.12 3.21
N GLY A 100 -3.52 7.24 3.47
CA GLY A 100 -3.51 7.94 4.76
C GLY A 100 -4.53 9.08 4.87
N ASN A 101 -5.12 9.52 3.77
CA ASN A 101 -5.99 10.70 3.70
C ASN A 101 -7.38 10.33 3.16
N LEU A 102 -8.20 9.68 4.00
CA LEU A 102 -9.49 9.14 3.61
C LEU A 102 -10.63 10.12 3.90
N GLU A 103 -11.39 10.49 2.87
CA GLU A 103 -12.68 11.17 3.02
C GLU A 103 -13.82 10.13 3.01
N VAL A 104 -14.00 9.45 4.15
CA VAL A 104 -14.90 8.28 4.26
C VAL A 104 -16.37 8.58 3.97
N SER A 105 -16.82 9.83 4.16
CA SER A 105 -18.19 10.27 3.84
C SER A 105 -18.47 10.34 2.34
N ARG A 106 -17.43 10.43 1.50
CA ARG A 106 -17.55 10.43 0.03
C ARG A 106 -17.37 9.04 -0.59
N LEU A 107 -17.26 8.01 0.24
CA LEU A 107 -17.26 6.62 -0.22
C LEU A 107 -18.66 6.01 -0.10
N LEU A 108 -18.87 4.88 -0.77
CA LEU A 108 -20.18 4.22 -0.86
C LEU A 108 -20.52 3.34 0.37
N ASP A 109 -19.86 3.57 1.51
CA ASP A 109 -20.13 2.83 2.74
C ASP A 109 -21.23 3.51 3.55
N THR A 110 -22.39 2.87 3.63
CA THR A 110 -23.58 3.41 4.30
C THR A 110 -23.38 3.71 5.79
N ARG A 111 -22.35 3.14 6.42
CA ARG A 111 -21.99 3.45 7.81
C ARG A 111 -21.38 4.85 7.96
N TYR A 112 -20.89 5.44 6.87
CA TYR A 112 -20.20 6.73 6.83
C TYR A 112 -20.88 7.79 5.96
N LEU A 113 -21.88 7.43 5.15
CA LEU A 113 -22.70 8.38 4.40
C LEU A 113 -23.43 9.34 5.35
N ASP A 114 -23.23 10.63 5.14
CA ASP A 114 -23.95 11.70 5.83
C ASP A 114 -24.87 12.39 4.81
N LEU A 115 -26.09 11.85 4.68
CA LEU A 115 -27.07 12.32 3.69
C LEU A 115 -27.69 13.67 4.09
N ASP A 116 -27.68 13.97 5.39
CA ASP A 116 -28.37 15.14 5.97
C ASP A 116 -27.39 16.25 6.38
N GLY A 117 -26.09 16.07 6.15
CA GLY A 117 -25.04 17.03 6.51
C GLY A 117 -24.89 17.24 8.02
N GLN A 118 -25.30 16.26 8.83
CA GLN A 118 -25.40 16.38 10.30
C GLN A 118 -24.26 15.69 11.04
N ARG A 119 -23.32 15.07 10.33
CA ARG A 119 -22.23 14.32 10.93
C ARG A 119 -20.96 15.15 10.87
N GLU A 120 -20.68 15.87 11.95
CA GLU A 120 -19.38 16.53 12.13
C GLU A 120 -18.26 15.53 11.90
N ALA A 121 -17.36 15.86 10.97
CA ALA A 121 -16.15 15.09 10.75
C ALA A 121 -15.40 15.04 12.06
N LYS A 122 -15.46 13.89 12.76
CA LYS A 122 -14.61 13.62 13.90
C LYS A 122 -13.18 13.71 13.39
N ALA A 123 -12.51 14.83 13.67
CA ALA A 123 -11.08 14.96 13.43
C ALA A 123 -10.44 13.74 14.10
N ALA A 124 -9.90 12.84 13.28
CA ALA A 124 -9.11 11.74 13.79
C ALA A 124 -7.98 12.40 14.57
N GLY A 125 -8.02 12.28 15.90
CA GLY A 125 -6.97 12.79 16.76
C GLY A 125 -5.64 12.34 16.18
N LEU A 126 -4.79 13.32 15.85
CA LEU A 126 -3.40 13.08 15.48
C LEU A 126 -2.88 12.00 16.42
N PHE A 127 -2.47 10.86 15.88
CA PHE A 127 -1.71 9.88 16.62
C PHE A 127 -0.49 10.63 17.16
N THR A 128 -0.50 10.96 18.44
CA THR A 128 0.69 11.35 19.17
C THR A 128 1.61 10.13 19.15
N ILE A 129 2.60 10.15 18.26
CA ILE A 129 3.76 9.30 18.36
C ILE A 129 4.57 9.84 19.54
N VAL A 130 4.36 9.25 20.70
CA VAL A 130 5.33 9.21 21.82
C VAL A 130 5.55 7.75 22.15
#